data_AF-A0A6N9H9R2-F1
#
_entry.id   AF-A0A6N9H9R2-F1
#
_cell.length_a   1.000
_cell.length_b   1.000
_cell.length_c   1.000
_cell.angle_alpha   90.00
_cell.angle_beta   90.00
_cell.angle_gamma   90.00
#
_symmetry.space_group_name_H-M   'P 1'
#
loop_
_entity.id
_entity.type
_entity.pdbx_description
1 polymer ?
#
loop_
_entity_poly.entity_id
_entity_poly.type
_entity_poly.pdbx_seq_one_letter_code
_entity_poly.pdbx_strand_id
1 'polypeptide(L)'
;MIVRIMGEGQFDCGDVNDEALQRYDNEVEAAVDFGDDDAVREALARLRAFVFESAEPVADDYLGPSDFVIPFADAHIAQIKELLTGEGFIPDVV
;
A
#
# COMPACT_ATOMS: atom_id res chain seq x y z
N MET A 1 -6.68 1.36 11.21
CA MET A 1 -5.36 0.80 10.83
C MET A 1 -4.60 1.92 10.14
N ILE A 2 -3.40 2.27 10.58
CA ILE A 2 -2.66 3.40 10.02
C ILE A 2 -1.72 2.92 8.91
N VAL A 3 -1.94 3.38 7.69
CA VAL A 3 -1.08 3.11 6.53
C VAL A 3 -0.27 4.35 6.19
N ARG A 4 1.05 4.19 6.03
CA ARG A 4 1.93 5.26 5.54
C ARG A 4 2.18 5.09 4.06
N ILE A 5 1.90 6.12 3.27
CA ILE A 5 2.35 6.20 1.88
C ILE A 5 3.59 7.09 1.84
N MET A 6 4.73 6.53 1.43
CA MET A 6 5.99 7.26 1.40
C MET A 6 5.88 8.52 0.54
N GLY A 7 6.19 9.68 1.13
CA GLY A 7 6.12 10.99 0.47
C GLY A 7 4.74 11.65 0.49
N GLU A 8 3.70 10.96 0.97
CA GLU A 8 2.30 11.42 0.88
C GLU A 8 1.58 11.46 2.24
N GLY A 9 2.24 10.99 3.30
CA GLY A 9 1.72 11.06 4.68
C GLY A 9 1.15 9.75 5.19
N GLN A 10 0.22 9.86 6.14
CA GLN A 10 -0.39 8.75 6.86
C GLN A 10 -1.91 8.80 6.69
N PHE A 11 -2.53 7.63 6.59
CA PHE A 11 -3.96 7.46 6.34
C PHE A 11 -4.55 6.48 7.35
N ASP A 12 -5.69 6.84 7.94
CA ASP A 12 -6.47 5.91 8.75
C ASP A 12 -7.40 5.10 7.86
N CYS A 13 -7.03 3.84 7.70
CA CYS A 13 -7.76 2.81 6.98
C CYS A 13 -8.66 1.97 7.93
N GLY A 14 -9.08 2.51 9.08
CA GLY A 14 -9.91 1.77 10.04
C GLY A 14 -11.31 1.40 9.56
N ASP A 15 -11.89 2.20 8.66
CA ASP A 15 -13.27 2.04 8.15
C ASP A 15 -13.31 1.74 6.63
N VAL A 16 -12.17 1.39 6.03
CA VAL A 16 -12.12 1.07 4.59
C VAL A 16 -12.64 -0.34 4.33
N ASN A 17 -12.91 -0.64 3.06
CA ASN A 17 -13.25 -2.01 2.66
C ASN A 17 -11.99 -2.88 2.66
N ASP A 18 -11.84 -3.73 3.68
CA ASP A 18 -10.70 -4.63 3.84
C ASP A 18 -10.54 -5.61 2.68
N GLU A 19 -11.63 -6.15 2.11
CA GLU A 19 -11.57 -7.07 0.96
C GLU A 19 -11.02 -6.37 -0.28
N ALA A 20 -11.43 -5.12 -0.52
CA ALA A 20 -10.91 -4.31 -1.62
C ALA A 20 -9.45 -3.93 -1.39
N LEU A 21 -9.08 -3.56 -0.16
CA LEU A 21 -7.71 -3.24 0.21
C LEU A 21 -6.77 -4.43 -0.01
N GLN A 22 -7.14 -5.61 0.51
CA GLN A 22 -6.37 -6.84 0.36
C GLN A 22 -6.26 -7.22 -1.12
N ARG A 23 -7.35 -7.09 -1.89
CA ARG A 23 -7.30 -7.36 -3.33
C ARG A 23 -6.25 -6.51 -4.03
N TYR A 24 -6.22 -5.20 -3.78
CA TYR A 24 -5.24 -4.33 -4.43
C TYR A 24 -3.82 -4.58 -3.96
N ASP A 25 -3.63 -4.96 -2.70
CA ASP A 25 -2.32 -5.37 -2.17
C ASP A 25 -1.80 -6.64 -2.87
N ASN A 26 -2.67 -7.65 -3.00
CA ASN A 26 -2.36 -8.91 -3.69
C ASN A 26 -2.08 -8.71 -5.19
N GLU A 27 -2.73 -7.73 -5.83
CA GLU A 27 -2.41 -7.35 -7.21
C GLU A 27 -0.98 -6.82 -7.35
N VAL A 28 -0.48 -6.05 -6.37
CA VAL A 28 0.91 -5.57 -6.34
C VAL A 28 1.87 -6.74 -6.15
N GLU A 29 1.61 -7.58 -5.16
CA GLU A 29 2.44 -8.75 -4.87
C GLU A 29 2.58 -9.67 -6.10
N ALA A 30 1.45 -10.04 -6.72
CA ALA A 30 1.46 -10.90 -7.90
C ALA A 30 2.25 -10.29 -9.08
N ALA A 31 2.13 -8.98 -9.30
CA ALA A 31 2.90 -8.30 -10.35
C ALA A 31 4.41 -8.31 -10.04
N VAL A 32 4.77 -8.15 -8.77
CA VAL A 32 6.15 -8.14 -8.30
C VAL A 32 6.79 -9.53 -8.42
N ASP A 33 6.04 -10.58 -8.07
CA ASP A 33 6.44 -11.98 -8.21
C ASP A 33 6.65 -12.38 -9.67
N PHE A 34 5.76 -11.92 -10.55
CA PHE A 34 5.90 -12.17 -11.98
C PHE A 34 7.07 -11.39 -12.62
N GLY A 35 7.50 -10.29 -11.99
CA GLY A 35 8.64 -9.50 -12.46
C GLY A 35 8.30 -8.49 -13.57
N ASP A 36 7.04 -8.05 -13.67
CA ASP A 36 6.57 -7.11 -14.69
C ASP A 36 6.49 -5.69 -14.11
N ASP A 37 7.50 -4.88 -14.39
CA ASP A 37 7.62 -3.50 -13.89
C ASP A 37 6.41 -2.63 -14.23
N ASP A 38 5.82 -2.78 -15.42
CA ASP A 38 4.68 -1.94 -15.83
C ASP A 38 3.40 -2.38 -15.11
N ALA A 39 3.19 -3.70 -14.94
CA ALA A 39 2.11 -4.22 -14.14
C ALA A 39 2.23 -3.81 -12.66
N VAL A 40 3.45 -3.81 -12.11
CA VAL A 40 3.71 -3.38 -10.74
C VAL A 40 3.35 -1.91 -10.54
N ARG A 41 3.75 -1.04 -11.48
CA ARG A 41 3.39 0.38 -11.43
C ARG A 41 1.88 0.58 -11.48
N GLU A 42 1.19 -0.15 -12.35
CA GLU A 42 -0.25 -0.04 -12.47
C GLU A 42 -0.96 -0.53 -11.21
N ALA A 43 -0.56 -1.68 -10.66
CA ALA A 43 -1.12 -2.22 -9.43
C ALA A 43 -0.86 -1.28 -8.23
N LEU A 44 0.36 -0.76 -8.09
CA LEU A 44 0.71 0.18 -7.02
C LEU A 44 -0.11 1.47 -7.12
N ALA A 45 -0.33 1.97 -8.34
CA ALA A 45 -1.18 3.13 -8.55
C ALA A 45 -2.62 2.88 -8.11
N ARG A 46 -3.19 1.69 -8.38
CA ARG A 46 -4.54 1.32 -7.94
C ARG A 46 -4.65 1.20 -6.43
N LEU A 47 -3.68 0.54 -5.77
CA LEU A 47 -3.66 0.43 -4.31
C LEU A 47 -3.59 1.82 -3.65
N ARG A 48 -2.69 2.69 -4.13
CA ARG A 48 -2.57 4.06 -3.62
C ARG A 48 -3.84 4.87 -3.85
N ALA A 49 -4.43 4.78 -5.05
CA ALA A 49 -5.70 5.46 -5.35
C ALA A 49 -6.82 5.01 -4.42
N PHE A 50 -6.94 3.71 -4.16
CA PHE A 50 -7.93 3.19 -3.22
C PHE A 50 -7.76 3.76 -1.81
N VAL A 51 -6.52 3.83 -1.30
CA VAL A 51 -6.24 4.44 0.01
C VAL A 51 -6.62 5.93 0.00
N PHE A 52 -6.23 6.69 -1.02
CA PHE A 52 -6.57 8.12 -1.09
C PHE A 52 -8.08 8.39 -1.21
N GLU A 53 -8.82 7.50 -1.86
CA GLU A 53 -10.27 7.66 -2.08
C GLU A 53 -11.10 7.19 -0.88
N SER A 54 -10.62 6.20 -0.13
CA SER A 54 -11.41 5.50 0.88
C SER A 54 -11.00 5.82 2.32
N ALA A 55 -9.75 6.23 2.57
CA ALA A 55 -9.21 6.44 3.91
C ALA A 55 -9.21 7.91 4.31
N GLU A 56 -9.13 8.17 5.63
CA GLU A 56 -9.02 9.53 6.14
C GLU A 56 -7.55 9.95 6.30
N PRO A 57 -7.12 11.12 5.79
CA PRO A 57 -5.75 11.59 6.02
C PRO A 57 -5.55 11.91 7.50
N VAL A 58 -4.45 11.42 8.05
CA VAL A 58 -4.02 11.74 9.41
C VAL A 58 -3.31 13.11 9.40
N ALA A 59 -3.47 13.88 10.47
CA ALA A 59 -2.86 15.21 10.59
C ALA A 59 -1.33 15.17 10.47
N ASP A 60 -0.73 16.17 9.82
CA ASP A 60 0.72 16.26 9.59
C ASP A 60 1.55 16.34 10.89
N ASP A 61 0.94 16.77 12.00
CA ASP A 61 1.57 16.84 13.33
C ASP A 61 1.41 15.54 14.15
N TYR A 62 0.76 14.51 13.59
CA TYR A 62 0.69 13.18 14.18
C TYR A 62 2.02 12.44 14.03
N LEU A 63 2.70 12.22 15.16
CA LEU A 63 3.99 11.52 15.24
C LEU A 63 3.87 10.04 15.66
N GLY A 64 2.67 9.45 15.54
CA GLY A 64 2.46 8.04 15.87
C GLY A 64 3.06 7.08 14.84
N PRO A 65 3.19 5.80 15.19
CA PRO A 65 3.62 4.76 14.26
C PRO A 65 2.54 4.50 13.19
N SER A 66 2.98 3.98 12.04
CA SER A 66 2.11 3.34 11.05
C SER A 66 2.19 1.82 11.22
N ASP A 67 1.07 1.14 10.99
CA ASP A 67 1.00 -0.32 10.97
C ASP A 67 1.70 -0.86 9.70
N PHE A 68 1.50 -0.19 8.55
CA PHE A 68 2.02 -0.61 7.24
C PHE A 68 2.63 0.54 6.44
N VAL A 69 3.49 0.20 5.48
CA VAL A 69 4.18 1.17 4.61
C VAL A 69 4.00 0.78 3.15
N ILE A 70 3.38 1.67 2.38
CA ILE A 70 3.27 1.61 0.92
C ILE A 70 4.35 2.53 0.32
N PRO A 71 5.07 2.08 -0.71
CA PRO A 71 6.12 2.87 -1.36
C PRO A 71 5.61 4.14 -2.07
N PHE A 72 6.58 4.96 -2.49
CA PHE A 72 6.34 6.14 -3.33
C PHE A 72 5.79 5.75 -4.71
N ALA A 73 5.13 6.71 -5.36
CA ALA A 73 4.42 6.50 -6.64
C ALA A 73 5.31 5.92 -7.75
N ASP A 74 6.58 6.31 -7.76
CA ASP A 74 7.59 5.98 -8.76
C ASP A 74 8.56 4.88 -8.30
N ALA A 75 8.19 4.10 -7.28
CA ALA A 75 9.01 3.00 -6.79
C ALA A 75 9.26 1.94 -7.87
N HIS A 76 10.52 1.54 -7.97
CA HIS A 76 10.91 0.44 -8.85
C HIS A 76 10.65 -0.91 -8.19
N ILE A 77 10.45 -1.95 -9.00
CA ILE A 77 10.17 -3.31 -8.52
C ILE A 77 11.17 -3.80 -7.46
N ALA A 78 12.45 -3.46 -7.59
CA ALA A 78 13.48 -3.83 -6.62
C ALA A 78 13.22 -3.23 -5.23
N GLN A 79 12.80 -1.97 -5.17
CA GLN A 79 12.49 -1.26 -3.92
C GLN A 79 11.17 -1.76 -3.32
N ILE A 80 10.20 -2.06 -4.18
CA ILE A 80 8.92 -2.64 -3.76
C ILE A 80 9.15 -4.03 -3.13
N LYS A 81 10.01 -4.86 -3.73
CA LYS A 81 10.42 -6.17 -3.18
C LYS A 81 11.06 -6.08 -1.80
N GLU A 82 11.79 -5.01 -1.50
CA GLU A 82 12.39 -4.81 -0.18
C GLU A 82 11.36 -4.48 0.91
N LEU A 83 10.19 -3.95 0.52
CA LEU A 83 9.13 -3.54 1.43
C LEU A 83 8.04 -4.62 1.60
N LEU A 84 7.85 -5.49 0.61
CA LEU A 84 6.92 -6.62 0.70
C LEU A 84 7.45 -7.66 1.69
N THR A 85 6.65 -7.99 2.70
CA THR A 85 7.00 -9.03 3.68
C THR A 85 6.44 -10.38 3.27
N GLY A 86 6.67 -10.80 2.01
CA GLY A 86 6.31 -12.13 1.49
C GLY A 86 4.82 -12.51 1.43
N GLU A 87 3.94 -11.70 2.02
CA GLU A 87 2.48 -11.80 2.03
C GLU A 87 1.89 -10.40 1.77
N GLY A 88 2.42 -9.67 0.78
CA GLY A 88 1.98 -8.29 0.52
C GLY A 88 2.57 -7.21 1.46
N PHE A 89 1.98 -6.01 1.42
CA PHE A 89 2.23 -4.95 2.41
C PHE A 89 1.30 -5.05 3.61
N ILE A 90 0.13 -5.67 3.43
CA ILE A 90 -0.97 -5.69 4.39
C ILE A 90 -1.29 -7.15 4.71
N PRO A 91 -1.29 -7.55 6.00
CA PRO A 91 -1.51 -8.92 6.39
C PRO A 91 -2.93 -9.36 6.03
N ASP A 92 -3.03 -10.60 5.56
CA ASP A 92 -4.31 -11.25 5.29
C ASP A 92 -5.21 -11.22 6.52
N VAL A 93 -6.40 -10.65 6.36
CA VAL A 93 -7.49 -10.75 7.34
C VAL A 93 -8.04 -12.18 7.34
N VAL A 94 -7.83 -12.91 8.44
CA VAL A 94 -8.35 -14.26 8.69
C VAL A 94 -9.86 -14.32 8.93
#